data_AF-A0A3D4TFB2-F1
#
_entry.id   AF-A0A3D4TFB2-F1
#
_cell.length_a   1.000
_cell.length_b   1.000
_cell.length_c   1.000
_cell.angle_alpha   90.00
_cell.angle_beta   90.00
_cell.angle_gamma   90.00
#
_symmetry.space_group_name_H-M   'P 1'
#
loop_
_entity.id
_entity.type
_entity.pdbx_description
1 polymer ?
#
loop_
_entity_poly.entity_id
_entity_poly.type
_entity_poly.pdbx_seq_one_letter_code
_entity_poly.pdbx_strand_id
1 'polypeptide(L)'
;MGGSELNYQETAQSGTVSGKTNIISPKTVVIGDLRFISETQKEAARNTMRQIVGQSLPGTKASIRFSDGIPAMSPTEGNAKLAVQLSAVSEAMGLGKVNPGNPGSRGAGDISYVAQYVDCLDGLGASGRGAHAPGETINLKEYPLLIQRTAVFLYRLTR
;
A
#
# COMPACT_ATOMS: atom_id res chain seq x y z
N MET A 1 12.05 -11.32 16.79
CA MET A 1 13.26 -11.19 17.63
C MET A 1 12.95 -11.73 19.01
N GLY A 2 13.73 -12.66 19.56
CA GLY A 2 13.49 -13.20 20.92
C GLY A 2 14.78 -13.62 21.61
N GLY A 3 14.90 -13.29 22.89
CA GLY A 3 16.12 -13.50 23.67
C GLY A 3 15.95 -13.15 25.15
N SER A 4 17.01 -13.35 25.93
CA SER A 4 17.09 -12.97 27.34
C SER A 4 17.09 -11.46 27.50
N GLU A 5 17.89 -10.76 26.69
CA GLU A 5 17.87 -9.31 26.56
C GLU A 5 17.40 -8.93 25.15
N LEU A 6 16.53 -7.93 25.07
CA LEU A 6 16.02 -7.40 23.81
C LEU A 6 15.87 -5.89 23.91
N ASN A 7 16.64 -5.19 23.07
CA ASN A 7 16.52 -3.76 22.84
C ASN A 7 16.06 -3.53 21.39
N TYR A 8 14.91 -2.88 21.21
CA TYR A 8 14.40 -2.50 19.90
C TYR A 8 14.38 -0.98 19.78
N GLN A 9 14.97 -0.46 18.71
CA GLN A 9 15.00 0.96 18.37
C GLN A 9 14.00 1.22 17.24
N GLU A 10 12.84 1.78 17.59
CA GLU A 10 11.73 2.02 16.66
C GLU A 10 12.13 2.92 15.49
N THR A 11 12.78 4.07 15.77
CA THR A 11 13.21 5.02 14.74
C THR A 11 14.21 4.42 13.76
N ALA A 12 15.14 3.61 14.24
CA ALA A 12 16.16 2.96 13.41
C ALA A 12 15.65 1.66 12.76
N GLN A 13 14.43 1.22 13.12
CA GLN A 13 13.87 -0.09 12.77
C GLN A 13 14.86 -1.25 13.00
N SER A 14 15.63 -1.19 14.09
CA SER A 14 16.69 -2.13 14.38
C SER A 14 16.54 -2.71 15.79
N GLY A 15 17.07 -3.91 16.02
CA GLY A 15 17.03 -4.52 17.34
C GLY A 15 18.28 -5.33 17.64
N THR A 16 18.69 -5.29 18.90
CA THR A 16 19.78 -6.14 19.42
C THR A 16 19.18 -7.14 20.40
N VAL A 17 19.58 -8.39 20.24
CA VAL A 17 19.09 -9.52 21.03
C VAL A 17 20.28 -10.31 21.54
N SER A 18 20.26 -10.71 22.80
CA SER A 18 21.24 -11.64 23.36
C SER A 18 20.57 -12.74 24.18
N GLY A 19 21.23 -13.87 24.30
CA GLY A 19 20.75 -15.04 25.04
C GLY A 19 21.77 -16.16 25.03
N LYS A 20 21.50 -17.21 25.80
CA LYS A 20 22.30 -18.45 25.77
C LYS A 20 21.42 -19.57 25.21
N THR A 21 22.03 -20.49 24.48
CA THR A 21 21.32 -21.64 23.84
C THR A 21 20.69 -22.58 24.87
N ASN A 22 21.13 -22.55 26.13
CA ASN A 22 20.59 -23.32 27.23
C ASN A 22 19.66 -22.52 28.17
N ILE A 23 19.25 -21.30 27.78
CA ILE A 23 18.30 -20.46 28.52
C ILE A 23 17.07 -20.22 27.65
N ILE A 24 15.89 -20.51 28.19
CA ILE A 24 14.61 -20.23 27.54
C ILE A 24 14.43 -18.71 27.45
N SER A 25 14.11 -18.20 26.27
CA SER A 25 13.92 -16.75 26.05
C SER A 25 12.64 -16.25 26.73
N PRO A 26 12.72 -15.30 27.67
CA PRO A 26 11.55 -14.76 28.38
C PRO A 26 10.77 -13.72 27.56
N LYS A 27 11.35 -13.14 26.51
CA LYS A 27 10.75 -12.04 25.75
C LYS A 27 10.94 -12.22 24.23
N THR A 28 9.87 -11.92 23.50
CA THR A 28 9.85 -11.89 22.04
C THR A 28 9.13 -10.64 21.56
N VAL A 29 9.66 -10.01 20.52
CA VAL A 29 9.05 -8.89 19.77
C VAL A 29 8.91 -9.30 18.31
N VAL A 30 7.72 -9.11 17.76
CA VAL A 30 7.38 -9.32 16.34
C VAL A 30 6.92 -7.99 15.78
N ILE A 31 7.42 -7.67 14.59
CA ILE A 31 7.15 -6.42 13.88
C ILE A 31 6.85 -6.79 12.44
N GLY A 32 5.82 -6.19 11.88
CA GLY A 32 5.42 -6.44 10.50
C GLY A 32 4.32 -5.48 10.06
N ASP A 33 3.99 -5.58 8.79
CA ASP A 33 2.99 -4.74 8.14
C ASP A 33 1.65 -5.45 8.01
N LEU A 34 0.56 -4.68 8.07
CA LEU A 34 -0.77 -5.12 7.70
C LEU A 34 -1.21 -4.38 6.43
N ARG A 35 -1.39 -5.12 5.33
CA ARG A 35 -1.87 -4.59 4.05
C ARG A 35 -3.34 -4.97 3.83
N PHE A 36 -4.11 -4.03 3.31
CA PHE A 36 -5.56 -4.15 3.14
C PHE A 36 -6.04 -3.34 1.93
N ILE A 37 -7.14 -3.78 1.34
CA ILE A 37 -7.83 -3.12 0.22
C ILE A 37 -8.90 -2.16 0.75
N SER A 38 -9.46 -2.43 1.93
CA SER A 38 -10.50 -1.60 2.55
C SER A 38 -10.31 -1.44 4.06
N GLU A 39 -10.84 -0.36 4.61
CA GLU A 39 -10.85 -0.10 6.06
C GLU A 39 -11.61 -1.19 6.82
N THR A 40 -12.69 -1.72 6.24
CA THR A 40 -13.41 -2.87 6.81
C THR A 40 -12.51 -4.10 6.90
N GLN A 41 -11.70 -4.38 5.87
CA GLN A 41 -10.74 -5.48 5.91
C GLN A 41 -9.65 -5.23 6.97
N LYS A 42 -9.15 -3.99 7.07
CA LYS A 42 -8.18 -3.58 8.11
C LYS A 42 -8.70 -3.89 9.50
N GLU A 43 -9.91 -3.42 9.83
CA GLU A 43 -10.46 -3.58 11.17
C GLU A 43 -10.88 -5.03 11.47
N ALA A 44 -11.39 -5.76 10.48
CA ALA A 44 -11.65 -7.19 10.62
C ALA A 44 -10.36 -7.96 10.94
N ALA A 45 -9.27 -7.70 10.21
CA ALA A 45 -7.98 -8.34 10.46
C ALA A 45 -7.42 -7.97 11.85
N ARG A 46 -7.46 -6.69 12.23
CA ARG A 46 -7.00 -6.24 13.56
C ARG A 46 -7.79 -6.87 14.69
N ASN A 47 -9.10 -7.01 14.55
CA ASN A 47 -9.94 -7.66 15.55
C ASN A 47 -9.58 -9.14 15.73
N THR A 48 -9.39 -9.87 14.63
CA THR A 48 -8.89 -11.25 14.68
C THR A 48 -7.53 -11.33 15.35
N MET A 49 -6.59 -10.44 15.02
CA MET A 49 -5.27 -10.41 15.66
C MET A 49 -5.35 -10.11 17.17
N ARG A 50 -6.21 -9.18 17.60
CA ARG A 50 -6.45 -8.89 19.02
C ARG A 50 -7.02 -10.09 19.76
N GLN A 51 -7.96 -10.82 19.15
CA GLN A 51 -8.53 -12.05 19.71
C GLN A 51 -7.46 -13.13 19.91
N ILE A 52 -6.63 -13.37 18.89
CA ILE A 52 -5.52 -14.34 18.97
C ILE A 52 -4.54 -13.96 20.09
N VAL A 53 -4.13 -12.69 20.16
CA VAL A 53 -3.20 -12.21 21.19
C VAL A 53 -3.79 -12.33 22.60
N GLY A 54 -5.11 -12.19 22.74
CA GLY A 54 -5.84 -12.40 23.99
C GLY A 54 -5.80 -13.85 24.49
N GLN A 55 -5.47 -14.82 23.65
CA GLN A 55 -5.37 -16.24 23.98
C GLN A 55 -3.91 -16.65 24.27
N SER A 56 -3.26 -15.95 25.19
CA SER A 56 -1.88 -16.26 25.61
C SER A 56 -1.79 -17.64 26.29
N LEU A 57 -0.66 -18.34 26.13
CA LEU A 57 -0.40 -19.63 26.79
C LEU A 57 -0.26 -19.46 28.32
N PRO A 58 -0.51 -20.52 29.12
CA PRO A 58 -0.30 -20.48 30.57
C PRO A 58 1.09 -19.96 30.95
N GLY A 59 1.15 -19.02 31.89
CA GLY A 59 2.39 -18.40 32.34
C GLY A 59 2.98 -17.33 31.41
N THR A 60 2.31 -17.00 30.30
CA THR A 60 2.76 -15.97 29.34
C THR A 60 1.78 -14.80 29.25
N LYS A 61 2.25 -13.67 28.71
CA LYS A 61 1.43 -12.51 28.35
C LYS A 61 1.87 -11.98 27.00
N ALA A 62 0.91 -11.68 26.14
CA ALA A 62 1.14 -11.01 24.87
C ALA A 62 0.38 -9.70 24.79
N SER A 63 0.89 -8.77 24.00
CA SER A 63 0.20 -7.53 23.65
C SER A 63 0.49 -7.19 22.19
N ILE A 64 -0.42 -6.47 21.56
CA ILE A 64 -0.27 -6.01 20.19
C ILE A 64 -0.66 -4.54 20.13
N ARG A 65 0.07 -3.77 19.33
CA ARG A 65 -0.20 -2.37 19.03
C ARG A 65 -0.23 -2.20 17.52
N PHE A 66 -1.08 -1.30 17.06
CA PHE A 66 -1.18 -0.95 15.66
C PHE A 66 -0.90 0.54 15.52
N SER A 67 -0.19 0.91 14.47
CA SER A 67 -0.06 2.28 13.99
C SER A 67 -0.72 2.35 12.62
N ASP A 68 -1.47 3.41 12.35
CA ASP A 68 -2.04 3.65 11.02
C ASP A 68 -1.00 4.37 10.15
N GLY A 69 -0.83 3.85 8.94
CA GLY A 69 -0.07 4.49 7.87
C GLY A 69 -1.00 5.14 6.85
N ILE A 70 -0.75 4.89 5.57
CA ILE A 70 -1.56 5.41 4.47
C ILE A 70 -2.94 4.70 4.46
N PRO A 71 -4.06 5.43 4.34
CA PRO A 71 -5.40 4.86 4.34
C PRO A 71 -5.69 3.99 3.11
N ALA A 72 -6.78 3.21 3.16
CA ALA A 72 -7.21 2.40 2.04
C ALA A 72 -7.69 3.26 0.86
N MET A 73 -7.31 2.88 -0.36
CA MET A 73 -7.96 3.30 -1.60
C MET A 73 -8.77 2.12 -2.15
N SER A 74 -9.99 1.94 -1.64
CA SER A 74 -10.85 0.85 -2.11
C SER A 74 -11.32 1.08 -3.56
N PRO A 75 -11.43 0.02 -4.38
CA PRO A 75 -12.04 0.14 -5.71
C PRO A 75 -13.50 0.61 -5.59
N THR A 76 -13.86 1.66 -6.31
CA THR A 76 -15.23 2.18 -6.38
C THR A 76 -15.75 2.11 -7.82
N GLU A 77 -17.06 2.18 -7.98
CA GLU A 77 -17.68 2.29 -9.30
C GLU A 77 -17.25 3.58 -10.03
N GLY A 78 -17.07 4.68 -9.29
CA GLY A 78 -16.62 5.94 -9.86
C GLY A 78 -15.16 5.89 -10.34
N ASN A 79 -14.26 5.23 -9.59
CA ASN A 79 -12.90 4.94 -10.07
C ASN A 79 -12.94 4.14 -11.38
N ALA A 80 -13.83 3.14 -11.47
CA ALA A 80 -14.01 2.35 -12.69
C ALA A 80 -14.53 3.20 -13.87
N LYS A 81 -15.50 4.10 -13.62
CA LYS A 81 -16.02 5.04 -14.63
C LYS A 81 -14.92 5.98 -15.15
N LEU A 82 -14.10 6.52 -14.26
CA LEU A 82 -12.94 7.35 -14.66
C LEU A 82 -11.98 6.55 -15.53
N ALA A 83 -11.68 5.29 -15.19
CA ALA A 83 -10.78 4.46 -15.98
C ALA A 83 -11.33 4.16 -17.38
N VAL A 84 -12.64 3.93 -17.52
CA VAL A 84 -13.31 3.77 -18.82
C VAL A 84 -13.17 5.04 -19.65
N GLN A 85 -13.39 6.21 -19.07
CA GLN A 85 -13.24 7.48 -19.78
C GLN A 85 -11.79 7.73 -20.22
N LEU A 86 -10.82 7.44 -19.36
CA LEU A 86 -9.40 7.53 -19.69
C LEU A 86 -9.03 6.58 -20.85
N SER A 87 -9.52 5.33 -20.84
CA SER A 87 -9.32 4.40 -21.96
C SER A 87 -9.93 4.93 -23.24
N ALA A 88 -11.14 5.48 -23.21
CA ALA A 88 -11.79 6.06 -24.38
C ALA A 88 -11.02 7.26 -24.95
N VAL A 89 -10.31 8.04 -24.12
CA VAL A 89 -9.39 9.08 -24.60
C VAL A 89 -8.17 8.47 -25.26
N SER A 90 -7.56 7.46 -24.63
CA SER A 90 -6.42 6.73 -25.16
C SER A 90 -6.72 6.14 -26.54
N GLU A 91 -7.88 5.48 -26.69
CA GLU A 91 -8.33 4.87 -27.93
C GLU A 91 -8.63 5.93 -29.01
N ALA A 92 -9.28 7.04 -28.65
CA ALA A 92 -9.53 8.14 -29.58
C ALA A 92 -8.25 8.80 -30.11
N MET A 93 -7.15 8.72 -29.36
CA MET A 93 -5.82 9.19 -29.77
C MET A 93 -5.03 8.13 -30.56
N GLY A 94 -5.58 6.94 -30.78
CA GLY A 94 -4.88 5.84 -31.44
C GLY A 94 -3.82 5.16 -30.56
N LEU A 95 -3.84 5.38 -29.24
CA LEU A 95 -2.89 4.80 -28.29
C LEU A 95 -3.30 3.41 -27.78
N GLY A 96 -4.52 2.98 -28.12
CA GLY A 96 -5.09 1.70 -27.70
C GLY A 96 -5.74 1.72 -26.32
N LYS A 97 -6.34 0.59 -25.97
CA LYS A 97 -7.13 0.38 -24.74
C LYS A 97 -6.24 0.40 -23.50
N VAL A 98 -6.71 1.08 -22.44
CA VAL A 98 -6.08 1.09 -21.12
C VAL A 98 -6.93 0.28 -20.17
N ASN A 99 -6.31 -0.67 -19.46
CA ASN A 99 -6.99 -1.47 -18.45
C ASN A 99 -6.57 -1.01 -17.05
N PRO A 100 -7.52 -0.93 -16.09
CA PRO A 100 -7.17 -0.76 -14.68
C PRO A 100 -6.21 -1.85 -14.21
N GLY A 101 -5.22 -1.48 -13.39
CA GLY A 101 -4.37 -2.45 -12.72
C GLY A 101 -5.12 -3.23 -11.64
N ASN A 102 -4.59 -4.37 -11.23
CA ASN A 102 -5.10 -5.09 -10.05
C ASN A 102 -4.85 -4.23 -8.78
N PRO A 103 -5.89 -3.83 -8.04
CA PRO A 103 -5.72 -3.02 -6.84
C PRO A 103 -4.89 -3.73 -5.76
N GLY A 104 -4.96 -5.07 -5.67
CA GLY A 104 -4.19 -5.86 -4.70
C GLY A 104 -2.70 -5.99 -5.04
N SER A 105 -2.28 -5.61 -6.25
CA SER A 105 -0.88 -5.66 -6.67
C SER A 105 -0.17 -4.31 -6.56
N ARG A 106 -0.80 -3.28 -5.97
CA ARG A 106 -0.28 -1.93 -5.88
C ARG A 106 0.09 -1.58 -4.43
N GLY A 107 1.04 -0.66 -4.30
CA GLY A 107 1.43 -0.07 -3.03
C GLY A 107 0.58 1.15 -2.72
N ALA A 108 0.87 1.77 -1.59
CA ALA A 108 0.23 3.00 -1.16
C ALA A 108 0.70 4.21 -2.01
N GLY A 109 -0.14 5.23 -2.10
CA GLY A 109 0.16 6.51 -2.76
C GLY A 109 -0.64 7.66 -2.16
N ASP A 110 -0.23 8.90 -2.41
CA ASP A 110 -0.83 10.10 -1.81
C ASP A 110 -2.33 10.24 -2.13
N ILE A 111 -2.75 9.68 -3.27
CA ILE A 111 -4.15 9.62 -3.69
C ILE A 111 -5.07 8.98 -2.64
N SER A 112 -4.55 8.04 -1.84
CA SER A 112 -5.32 7.37 -0.79
C SER A 112 -5.92 8.33 0.22
N TYR A 113 -5.27 9.47 0.48
CA TYR A 113 -5.77 10.46 1.44
C TYR A 113 -7.03 11.18 0.96
N VAL A 114 -7.23 11.26 -0.36
CA VAL A 114 -8.41 11.90 -0.95
C VAL A 114 -9.44 10.91 -1.48
N ALA A 115 -9.08 9.63 -1.60
CA ALA A 115 -9.91 8.58 -2.21
C ALA A 115 -11.26 8.32 -1.52
N GLN A 116 -11.41 8.69 -0.24
CA GLN A 116 -12.69 8.59 0.46
C GLN A 116 -13.68 9.72 0.11
N TYR A 117 -13.19 10.80 -0.50
CA TYR A 117 -13.98 12.01 -0.78
C TYR A 117 -14.31 12.18 -2.26
N VAL A 118 -13.44 11.66 -3.14
CA VAL A 118 -13.57 11.84 -4.59
C VAL A 118 -13.17 10.57 -5.33
N ASP A 119 -13.84 10.35 -6.46
CA ASP A 119 -13.40 9.35 -7.43
C ASP A 119 -12.06 9.77 -8.02
N CYS A 120 -11.12 8.83 -8.11
CA CYS A 120 -9.76 9.16 -8.45
C CYS A 120 -9.01 7.99 -9.13
N LEU A 121 -7.98 8.33 -9.90
CA LEU A 121 -7.09 7.40 -10.59
C LEU A 121 -5.64 7.73 -10.27
N ASP A 122 -4.83 6.68 -10.09
CA ASP A 122 -3.37 6.79 -9.93
C ASP A 122 -2.65 5.99 -11.03
N GLY A 123 -1.32 6.12 -11.09
CA GLY A 123 -0.49 5.40 -12.04
C GLY A 123 -0.61 5.92 -13.47
N LEU A 124 -0.89 7.22 -13.62
CA LEU A 124 -1.03 7.89 -14.92
C LEU A 124 0.32 8.37 -15.51
N GLY A 125 1.41 8.21 -14.77
CA GLY A 125 2.76 8.61 -15.15
C GLY A 125 3.42 7.68 -16.17
N ALA A 126 4.63 8.07 -16.59
CA ALA A 126 5.43 7.30 -17.54
C ALA A 126 5.90 5.97 -16.95
N SER A 127 6.04 4.97 -17.82
CA SER A 127 6.62 3.69 -17.46
C SER A 127 8.10 3.82 -17.10
N GLY A 128 8.56 2.88 -16.30
CA GLY A 128 9.92 2.86 -15.77
C GLY A 128 10.25 1.50 -15.16
N ARG A 129 11.44 1.38 -14.58
CA ARG A 129 11.89 0.15 -13.89
C ARG A 129 12.71 0.51 -12.68
N GLY A 130 12.73 -0.38 -11.69
CA GLY A 130 13.58 -0.23 -10.51
C GLY A 130 13.14 0.87 -9.56
N ALA A 131 11.84 1.22 -9.53
CA ALA A 131 11.32 2.22 -8.61
C ALA A 131 11.73 1.92 -7.16
N HIS A 132 12.14 2.95 -6.43
CA HIS A 132 12.62 2.87 -5.04
C HIS A 132 13.95 2.11 -4.86
N ALA A 133 14.79 2.02 -5.90
CA ALA A 133 16.09 1.38 -5.81
C ALA A 133 17.15 2.07 -6.69
N PRO A 134 18.45 1.95 -6.37
CA PRO A 134 19.51 2.36 -7.29
C PRO A 134 19.33 1.70 -8.67
N GLY A 135 19.52 2.48 -9.73
CA GLY A 135 19.27 2.03 -11.10
C GLY A 135 17.83 2.23 -11.58
N GLU A 136 17.04 3.04 -10.87
CA GLU A 136 15.72 3.49 -11.33
C GLU A 136 15.82 4.17 -12.71
N THR A 137 14.87 3.84 -13.59
CA THR A 137 14.79 4.40 -14.96
C THR A 137 13.37 4.84 -15.29
N ILE A 138 13.26 5.81 -16.20
CA ILE A 138 12.00 6.36 -16.70
C ILE A 138 12.00 6.41 -18.24
N ASN A 139 10.85 6.11 -18.86
CA ASN A 139 10.66 6.20 -20.30
C ASN A 139 10.18 7.61 -20.71
N LEU A 140 11.13 8.51 -20.94
CA LEU A 140 10.81 9.91 -21.31
C LEU A 140 10.05 10.06 -22.63
N LYS A 141 10.09 9.05 -23.51
CA LYS A 141 9.39 9.08 -24.81
C LYS A 141 7.86 9.07 -24.65
N GLU A 142 7.35 8.64 -23.51
CA GLU A 142 5.91 8.60 -23.25
C GLU A 142 5.33 9.97 -22.85
N TYR A 143 6.15 10.89 -22.33
CA TYR A 143 5.66 12.16 -21.78
C TYR A 143 4.80 12.96 -22.76
N PRO A 144 5.19 13.19 -24.03
CA PRO A 144 4.36 13.97 -24.96
C PRO A 144 2.96 13.38 -25.10
N LEU A 145 2.84 12.06 -25.21
CA LEU A 145 1.56 11.36 -25.36
C LEU A 145 0.75 11.37 -24.06
N LEU A 146 1.39 11.16 -22.91
CA LEU A 146 0.73 11.17 -21.60
C LEU A 146 0.20 12.56 -21.24
N ILE A 147 0.95 13.62 -21.57
CA ILE A 147 0.53 15.01 -21.38
C ILE A 147 -0.70 15.30 -22.24
N GLN A 148 -0.64 14.96 -23.53
CA GLN A 148 -1.78 15.14 -24.45
C GLN A 148 -3.01 14.35 -23.97
N ARG A 149 -2.84 13.08 -23.60
CA ARG A 149 -3.92 12.22 -23.08
C ARG A 149 -4.55 12.82 -21.83
N THR A 150 -3.73 13.30 -20.90
CA THR A 150 -4.21 13.93 -19.66
C THR A 150 -4.98 15.21 -19.96
N ALA A 151 -4.47 16.07 -20.86
CA ALA A 151 -5.17 17.30 -21.24
C ALA A 151 -6.54 17.03 -21.86
N VAL A 152 -6.63 16.06 -22.78
CA VAL A 152 -7.91 15.67 -23.40
C VAL A 152 -8.85 15.02 -22.38
N PHE A 153 -8.32 14.20 -21.48
CA PHE A 153 -9.10 13.59 -20.42
C PHE A 153 -9.71 14.64 -19.49
N LEU A 154 -8.91 15.58 -18.98
CA LEU A 154 -9.40 16.70 -18.18
C LEU A 154 -10.43 17.53 -18.94
N TYR A 155 -10.19 17.84 -20.21
CA TYR A 155 -11.16 18.56 -21.04
C TYR A 155 -12.50 17.83 -21.12
N ARG A 156 -12.52 16.51 -21.36
CA ARG A 156 -13.76 15.73 -21.46
C ARG A 156 -14.52 15.63 -20.12
N LEU A 157 -13.81 15.62 -18.99
CA LEU A 157 -14.45 15.61 -17.66
C LEU A 157 -15.22 16.91 -17.36
N THR A 158 -14.97 17.99 -18.10
CA THR A 158 -15.65 19.29 -17.94
C THR A 158 -16.87 19.49 -18.85
N ARG A 159 -17.29 18.45 -19.57
CA ARG A 159 -18.38 18.49 -20.57
C ARG A 159 -19.61 17.73 -20.12
#